data_AF-A0A1Q7BNV7-F1
#
_entry.id   AF-A0A1Q7BNV7-F1
#
_cell.length_a   1.000
_cell.length_b   1.000
_cell.length_c   1.000
_cell.angle_alpha   90.00
_cell.angle_beta   90.00
_cell.angle_gamma   90.00
#
_symmetry.space_group_name_H-M   'P 1'
#
loop_
_entity.id
_entity.type
_entity.pdbx_description
1 polymer ?
#
loop_
_entity_poly.entity_id
_entity_poly.type
_entity_poly.pdbx_seq_one_letter_code
_entity_poly.pdbx_strand_id
1 'polypeptide(L)'
;MSSRFRRFTNDLRTGWAKVRQGTTKAADRSLEEMELLRLKFTLYKVEDQIKEHLRAAGERAFQLIERKGSGVLEDKEVQDLFAKVDQLKQEEARIRFEMGQIKERE
;
A
#
# COMPACT_ATOMS: atom_id res chain seq x y z
N MET A 1 41.94 27.88 -31.83
CA MET A 1 41.55 26.67 -31.06
C MET A 1 40.76 25.74 -31.95
N SER A 2 41.20 24.49 -32.12
CA SER A 2 40.70 23.61 -33.19
C SER A 2 39.24 23.16 -32.96
N SER A 3 38.45 23.17 -34.04
CA SER A 3 37.04 22.74 -34.08
C SER A 3 36.77 21.38 -33.42
N ARG A 4 37.76 20.47 -33.44
CA ARG A 4 37.69 19.13 -32.86
C ARG A 4 37.66 19.12 -31.33
N PHE A 5 38.44 19.98 -30.67
CA PHE A 5 38.42 20.10 -29.21
C PHE A 5 37.08 20.62 -28.71
N ARG A 6 36.48 21.60 -29.41
CA ARG A 6 35.16 22.15 -29.05
C ARG A 6 34.04 21.12 -29.18
N ARG A 7 34.11 20.24 -30.19
CA ARG A 7 33.16 19.12 -30.34
C ARG A 7 33.33 18.11 -29.22
N PHE A 8 34.56 17.69 -28.94
CA PHE A 8 34.86 16.74 -27.87
C PHE A 8 34.36 17.21 -26.49
N THR A 9 34.58 18.48 -26.13
CA THR A 9 34.08 19.04 -24.86
C THR A 9 32.55 19.09 -24.81
N ASN A 10 31.89 19.35 -25.94
CA ASN A 10 30.43 19.36 -26.00
C ASN A 10 29.84 17.95 -25.88
N ASP A 11 30.49 16.96 -26.49
CA ASP A 11 30.07 15.56 -26.43
C ASP A 11 30.21 15.00 -25.01
N LEU A 12 31.30 15.33 -24.30
CA LEU A 12 31.47 14.99 -22.89
C LEU A 12 30.41 15.63 -21.99
N ARG A 13 30.12 16.91 -22.19
CA ARG A 13 29.09 17.62 -21.41
C ARG A 13 27.70 17.02 -21.65
N THR A 14 27.41 16.65 -22.89
CA THR A 14 26.15 16.00 -23.27
C THR A 14 26.06 14.59 -22.70
N GLY A 15 27.14 13.82 -22.76
CA GLY A 15 27.23 12.48 -22.16
C GLY A 15 27.02 12.53 -20.65
N TRP A 16 27.67 13.46 -19.96
CA TRP A 16 27.49 13.66 -18.52
C TRP A 16 26.06 14.06 -18.15
N ALA A 17 25.44 14.96 -18.92
CA ALA A 17 24.05 15.35 -18.72
C ALA A 17 23.09 14.15 -18.88
N LYS A 18 23.32 13.30 -19.89
CA LYS A 18 22.54 12.07 -20.09
C LYS A 18 22.71 11.06 -18.95
N VAL A 19 23.94 10.86 -18.47
CA VAL A 19 24.21 9.97 -17.32
C VAL A 19 23.45 10.49 -16.10
N ARG A 20 23.60 11.78 -15.77
CA ARG A 20 22.88 12.40 -14.64
C ARG A 20 21.37 12.23 -14.77
N GLN A 21 20.80 12.50 -15.94
CA GLN A 21 19.37 12.33 -16.19
C GLN A 21 18.93 10.87 -16.02
N GLY A 22 19.73 9.92 -16.53
CA GLY A 22 19.48 8.49 -16.36
C GLY A 22 19.52 8.06 -14.89
N THR A 23 20.46 8.58 -14.11
CA THR A 23 20.54 8.34 -12.66
C THR A 23 19.34 8.92 -11.93
N THR A 24 18.90 10.13 -12.25
CA THR A 24 17.68 10.72 -11.66
C THR A 24 16.46 9.87 -11.96
N LYS A 25 16.25 9.47 -13.23
CA LYS A 25 15.13 8.61 -13.62
C LYS A 25 15.14 7.25 -12.91
N ALA A 26 16.32 6.65 -12.74
CA ALA A 26 16.46 5.39 -12.01
C ALA A 26 16.15 5.55 -10.52
N ALA A 27 16.58 6.66 -9.90
CA ALA A 27 16.27 6.97 -8.52
C ALA A 27 14.76 7.18 -8.32
N ASP A 28 14.11 7.95 -9.19
CA ASP A 28 12.66 8.20 -9.13
C ASP A 28 11.87 6.88 -9.23
N ARG A 29 12.20 6.01 -10.19
CA ARG A 29 11.58 4.68 -10.32
C ARG A 29 11.79 3.81 -9.08
N SER A 30 12.99 3.83 -8.49
CA SER A 30 13.26 3.04 -7.28
C SER A 30 12.43 3.51 -6.07
N LEU A 31 12.12 4.81 -6.00
CA LEU A 31 11.25 5.36 -4.96
C LEU A 31 9.80 4.91 -5.16
N GLU A 32 9.29 4.91 -6.39
CA GLU A 32 7.94 4.44 -6.72
C GLU A 32 7.77 2.93 -6.41
N GLU A 33 8.75 2.11 -6.76
CA GLU A 33 8.76 0.68 -6.43
C GLU A 33 8.79 0.44 -4.90
N MET A 34 9.56 1.24 -4.16
CA MET A 34 9.61 1.17 -2.70
C MET A 34 8.27 1.59 -2.07
N GLU A 35 7.64 2.65 -2.58
CA GLU A 35 6.34 3.10 -2.13
C GLU A 35 5.26 2.03 -2.36
N LEU A 36 5.27 1.42 -3.55
CA LEU A 36 4.38 0.30 -3.87
C LEU A 36 4.60 -0.89 -2.93
N LEU A 37 5.85 -1.22 -2.61
CA LEU A 37 6.16 -2.30 -1.68
C LEU A 37 5.67 -1.98 -0.25
N ARG A 38 5.83 -0.74 0.20
CA ARG A 38 5.31 -0.26 1.47
C ARG A 38 3.79 -0.42 1.53
N LEU A 39 3.08 0.03 0.50
CA LEU A 39 1.63 -0.08 0.43
C LEU A 39 1.16 -1.54 0.42
N LYS A 40 1.82 -2.43 -0.32
CA LYS A 40 1.54 -3.89 -0.29
C LYS A 40 1.65 -4.45 1.13
N PHE A 41 2.70 -4.09 1.85
CA PHE A 41 2.89 -4.57 3.23
C PHE A 41 1.82 -4.03 4.18
N THR A 42 1.44 -2.75 4.05
CA THR A 42 0.33 -2.18 4.82
C THR A 42 -0.99 -2.88 4.50
N LEU A 43 -1.26 -3.15 3.21
CA LEU A 43 -2.45 -3.86 2.78
C LEU A 43 -2.54 -5.25 3.44
N TYR A 44 -1.45 -6.02 3.43
CA TYR A 44 -1.43 -7.33 4.07
C TYR A 44 -1.73 -7.26 5.57
N LYS A 45 -1.21 -6.25 6.26
CA LYS A 45 -1.50 -6.05 7.70
C LYS A 45 -2.98 -5.76 7.94
N VAL A 46 -3.57 -4.87 7.15
CA VAL A 46 -5.00 -4.53 7.26
C VAL A 46 -5.87 -5.75 6.98
N GLU A 47 -5.56 -6.52 5.94
CA GLU A 47 -6.26 -7.77 5.62
C GLU A 47 -6.16 -8.81 6.74
N ASP A 48 -5.01 -8.90 7.43
CA ASP A 48 -4.81 -9.80 8.56
C ASP A 48 -5.65 -9.37 9.78
N GLN A 49 -5.65 -8.07 10.10
CA GLN A 49 -6.47 -7.51 11.18
C GLN A 49 -7.98 -7.72 10.93
N ILE A 50 -8.43 -7.60 9.68
CA ILE A 50 -9.82 -7.90 9.31
C ILE A 50 -10.15 -9.37 9.62
N LYS A 51 -9.27 -10.31 9.25
CA LYS A 51 -9.48 -11.74 9.54
C LYS A 51 -9.52 -12.02 11.03
N GLU A 52 -8.64 -11.38 11.81
CA GLU A 52 -8.60 -11.53 13.26
C GLU A 52 -9.91 -11.05 13.91
N HIS A 53 -10.42 -9.87 13.53
CA HIS A 53 -11.67 -9.36 14.08
C HIS A 53 -12.89 -10.19 13.66
N LEU A 54 -12.95 -10.66 12.41
CA LEU A 54 -14.01 -11.57 11.96
C LEU A 54 -13.97 -12.90 12.71
N ARG A 55 -12.77 -13.43 12.97
CA ARG A 55 -12.59 -14.64 13.77
C ARG A 55 -13.09 -14.43 15.19
N ALA A 56 -12.68 -13.34 15.86
CA ALA A 56 -13.15 -13.01 17.20
C ALA A 56 -14.68 -12.85 17.26
N ALA A 57 -15.28 -12.21 16.24
CA ALA A 57 -16.73 -12.05 16.16
C ALA A 57 -17.44 -13.41 16.03
N GLY A 58 -16.89 -14.31 15.21
CA GLY A 58 -17.40 -15.68 15.08
C GLY A 58 -17.28 -16.49 16.38
N GLU A 59 -16.14 -16.41 17.06
CA GLU A 59 -15.93 -17.06 18.37
C GLU A 59 -16.92 -16.53 19.42
N ARG A 60 -17.16 -15.21 19.45
CA ARG A 60 -18.14 -14.59 20.35
C ARG A 60 -19.58 -15.02 20.02
N ALA A 61 -19.95 -15.00 18.74
CA ALA A 61 -21.26 -15.44 18.30
C ALA A 61 -21.53 -16.91 18.69
N PHE A 62 -20.54 -17.77 18.53
CA PHE A 62 -20.63 -19.18 18.93
C PHE A 62 -20.91 -19.33 20.44
N GLN A 63 -20.15 -18.61 21.28
CA GLN A 63 -20.36 -18.62 22.74
C GLN A 63 -21.76 -18.15 23.16
N LEU A 64 -22.34 -17.16 22.45
CA LEU A 64 -23.69 -16.66 22.72
C LEU A 64 -24.76 -17.69 22.38
N ILE A 65 -24.60 -18.39 21.24
CA ILE A 65 -25.51 -19.44 20.79
C ILE A 65 -25.50 -20.63 21.77
N GLU A 66 -24.31 -21.06 22.24
CA GLU A 66 -24.19 -22.15 23.21
C GLU A 66 -24.93 -21.87 24.53
N ARG A 67 -24.97 -20.61 24.96
CA ARG A 67 -25.60 -20.19 26.23
C ARG A 67 -27.13 -20.06 26.16
N LYS A 68 -27.76 -20.31 24.99
CA LYS A 68 -29.23 -20.21 24.76
C LYS A 68 -29.89 -18.90 25.25
N GLY A 69 -29.13 -17.81 25.39
CA GLY A 69 -29.53 -16.70 26.25
C GLY A 69 -29.66 -15.32 25.61
N SER A 70 -28.94 -15.02 24.52
CA SER A 70 -28.91 -13.66 23.95
C SER A 70 -28.80 -13.72 22.42
N GLY A 71 -29.42 -12.77 21.74
CA GLY A 71 -29.27 -12.64 20.29
C GLY A 71 -27.87 -12.12 19.93
N VAL A 72 -27.28 -12.73 18.90
CA VAL A 72 -25.91 -12.44 18.44
C VAL A 72 -25.80 -11.00 17.91
N LEU A 73 -26.89 -10.47 17.35
CA LEU A 73 -26.91 -9.16 16.69
C LEU A 73 -27.00 -8.01 17.68
N GLU A 74 -27.56 -8.23 18.88
CA GLU A 74 -27.64 -7.23 19.95
C GLU A 74 -26.40 -7.23 20.85
N ASP A 75 -25.48 -8.20 20.69
CA ASP A 75 -24.26 -8.25 21.48
C ASP A 75 -23.30 -7.13 21.07
N LYS A 76 -23.01 -6.26 22.04
CA LYS A 76 -22.17 -5.08 21.83
C LYS A 76 -20.76 -5.44 21.35
N GLU A 77 -20.18 -6.54 21.83
CA GLU A 77 -18.83 -6.95 21.43
C GLU A 77 -18.80 -7.39 19.97
N VAL A 78 -19.83 -8.13 19.53
CA VAL A 78 -20.02 -8.48 18.11
C VAL A 78 -20.17 -7.22 17.25
N GLN A 79 -21.00 -6.25 17.68
CA GLN A 79 -21.18 -4.98 16.97
C GLN A 79 -19.88 -4.17 16.88
N ASP A 80 -19.12 -4.05 17.97
CA ASP A 80 -17.85 -3.33 18.01
C ASP A 80 -16.79 -3.99 17.11
N LEU A 81 -16.77 -5.33 17.03
CA LEU A 81 -15.88 -6.06 16.13
C LEU A 81 -16.23 -5.83 14.66
N PHE A 82 -17.52 -5.84 14.30
CA PHE A 82 -17.94 -5.51 12.93
C PHE A 82 -17.65 -4.05 12.57
N ALA A 83 -17.86 -3.10 13.49
CA ALA A 83 -17.51 -1.70 13.26
C ALA A 83 -16.00 -1.52 12.97
N LYS A 84 -15.13 -2.27 13.66
CA LYS A 84 -13.68 -2.28 13.35
C LYS A 84 -13.40 -2.88 11.98
N VAL A 85 -14.08 -3.96 11.60
CA VAL A 85 -13.94 -4.55 10.26
C VAL A 85 -14.34 -3.54 9.18
N ASP A 86 -15.43 -2.80 9.37
CA ASP A 86 -15.87 -1.79 8.41
C ASP A 86 -14.86 -0.65 8.26
N GLN A 87 -14.29 -0.17 9.37
CA GLN A 87 -13.21 0.82 9.35
C GLN A 87 -11.97 0.31 8.59
N LEU A 88 -11.55 -0.93 8.86
CA LEU A 88 -10.41 -1.53 8.18
C LEU A 88 -10.70 -1.78 6.69
N LYS A 89 -11.95 -2.08 6.31
CA LYS A 89 -12.36 -2.22 4.91
C LYS A 89 -12.28 -0.91 4.14
N GLN A 90 -12.58 0.21 4.78
CA GLN A 90 -12.39 1.54 4.19
C GLN A 90 -10.90 1.84 3.98
N GLU A 91 -10.05 1.50 4.94
CA GLU A 91 -8.59 1.65 4.81
C GLU A 91 -8.02 0.72 3.74
N GLU A 92 -8.48 -0.54 3.66
CA GLU A 92 -8.12 -1.49 2.60
C GLU A 92 -8.43 -0.90 1.21
N ALA A 93 -9.63 -0.35 1.03
CA ALA A 93 -10.05 0.26 -0.22
C ALA A 93 -9.17 1.48 -0.58
N ARG A 94 -8.85 2.31 0.42
CA ARG A 94 -7.94 3.45 0.24
C ARG A 94 -6.55 3.01 -0.21
N ILE A 95 -5.95 2.03 0.45
CA ILE A 95 -4.61 1.52 0.10
C ILE A 95 -4.62 0.95 -1.32
N ARG A 96 -5.65 0.17 -1.68
CA ARG A 96 -5.80 -0.36 -3.05
C ARG A 96 -5.91 0.75 -4.09
N PHE A 97 -6.61 1.83 -3.77
CA PHE A 97 -6.71 3.01 -4.63
C PHE A 97 -5.35 3.71 -4.79
N GLU A 98 -4.63 3.97 -3.69
CA GLU A 98 -3.28 4.56 -3.73
C GLU A 98 -2.31 3.70 -4.55
N MET A 99 -2.35 2.37 -4.41
CA MET A 99 -1.56 1.45 -5.24
C MET A 99 -1.93 1.52 -6.72
N GLY A 100 -3.22 1.71 -7.05
CA GLY A 100 -3.69 1.91 -8.42
C GLY A 100 -3.09 3.18 -9.03
N GLN A 101 -3.10 4.28 -8.28
CA GLN A 101 -2.54 5.56 -8.74
C GLN A 101 -1.03 5.50 -9.02
N ILE A 102 -0.26 4.71 -8.27
CA ILE A 102 1.18 4.53 -8.55
C ILE A 102 1.39 3.73 -9.84
N LYS A 103 0.63 2.66 -10.05
CA LYS A 103 0.73 1.84 -11.27
C LYS A 103 0.32 2.58 -12.54
N GLU A 104 -0.58 3.54 -12.44
CA GLU A 104 -0.98 4.39 -13.58
C GLU A 104 0.07 5.44 -13.96
N ARG A 105 1.08 5.67 -13.11
CA ARG A 105 2.19 6.61 -13.37
C ARG A 105 3.39 5.96 -14.05
N GLU A 106 3.50 4.62 -13.99
CA GLU A 106 4.49 3.80 -14.71
C GLU A 106 4.18 3.72 -16.22
#